data_AF-T0YHB3-F1
#
_entry.id   AF-T0YHB3-F1
#
_cell.length_a   1.000
_cell.length_b   1.000
_cell.length_c   1.000
_cell.angle_alpha   90.00
_cell.angle_beta   90.00
_cell.angle_gamma   90.00
#
_symmetry.space_group_name_H-M   'P 1'
#
loop_
_entity.id
_entity.type
_entity.pdbx_description
1 polymer ?
#
loop_
_entity_poly.entity_id
_entity_poly.type
_entity_poly.pdbx_seq_one_letter_code
_entity_poly.pdbx_strand_id
1 'polypeptide(L)'
;MRTVAILGGCTCVLSVWRDSDIREQARPGMTGGALSFPLRRSALQAIPMPHRLPATPHILFAGDPHGRFEHLFAVVRAQRPQALILLGDIEAPVPLQELMAPIEALGTQVWFIPGNHDTDHAQSWAALQAWPERNLHGRVVDVAGVRIAGLGGIFHGEIWRPDGPGMPQFASLQAYLDHLRLRTHPNDWAVRQQSPRVIKHCSSLVSR
;
A
#
# COMPACT_ATOMS: atom_id res chain seq x y z
N MET A 1 3.63 -11.18 15.82
CA MET A 1 3.72 -11.07 14.35
C MET A 1 4.79 -10.02 14.04
N ARG A 2 5.35 -9.97 12.82
CA ARG A 2 6.19 -8.84 12.39
C ARG A 2 5.30 -7.93 11.55
N THR A 3 5.24 -6.65 11.92
CA THR A 3 4.48 -5.64 11.17
C THR A 3 5.47 -4.74 10.44
N VAL A 4 5.20 -4.42 9.18
CA VAL A 4 6.05 -3.55 8.38
C VAL A 4 5.19 -2.40 7.89
N ALA A 5 5.59 -1.16 8.20
CA ALA A 5 4.93 0.02 7.69
C ALA A 5 5.81 0.63 6.59
N ILE A 6 5.22 0.90 5.43
CA ILE A 6 5.96 1.39 4.27
C ILE A 6 5.33 2.69 3.81
N LEU A 7 6.16 3.73 3.79
CA LEU A 7 5.83 5.02 3.22
C LEU A 7 6.28 5.01 1.76
N GLY A 8 5.33 5.05 0.84
CA GLY A 8 5.59 5.13 -0.60
C GLY A 8 5.71 6.60 -1.05
N GLY A 9 6.90 6.99 -1.49
CA GLY A 9 7.23 8.28 -2.10
C GLY A 9 8.71 8.27 -2.53
N CYS A 10 9.22 9.31 -3.22
CA CYS A 10 10.60 9.41 -3.74
C CYS A 10 11.72 9.17 -2.69
N THR A 11 11.37 9.07 -1.40
CA THR A 11 12.21 8.52 -0.35
C THR A 11 11.46 7.35 0.28
N CYS A 12 11.66 6.14 -0.23
CA CYS A 12 11.11 4.92 0.35
C CYS A 12 11.66 4.73 1.77
N VAL A 13 10.90 5.15 2.79
CA VAL A 13 11.24 4.85 4.19
C VAL A 13 10.56 3.54 4.54
N LEU A 14 11.34 2.47 4.54
CA LEU A 14 10.92 1.17 5.07
C LEU A 14 11.12 1.17 6.58
N SER A 15 10.03 1.30 7.34
CA SER A 15 10.08 1.21 8.80
C SER A 15 9.47 -0.12 9.25
N VAL A 16 10.30 -1.01 9.79
CA VAL A 16 9.85 -2.29 10.35
C VAL A 16 9.54 -2.10 11.83
N TRP A 17 8.30 -2.35 12.24
CA TRP A 17 7.83 -2.19 13.61
C TRP A 17 7.48 -3.54 14.21
N ARG A 18 7.88 -3.81 15.45
CA ARG A 18 7.35 -5.00 16.15
C ARG A 18 5.95 -4.69 16.65
N ASP A 19 5.12 -5.73 16.80
CA ASP A 19 3.78 -5.56 17.39
C ASP A 19 3.81 -4.92 18.79
N SER A 20 4.94 -5.02 19.52
CA SER A 20 5.17 -4.27 20.76
C SER A 20 5.15 -2.76 20.57
N ASP A 21 5.76 -2.28 19.49
CA ASP A 21 6.05 -0.86 19.25
C ASP A 21 4.77 -0.11 18.83
N ILE A 22 3.85 -0.80 18.16
CA ILE A 22 2.55 -0.26 17.73
C ILE A 22 1.58 -0.12 18.92
N ARG A 23 1.69 -0.98 19.94
CA ARG A 23 0.79 -0.96 21.11
C ARG A 23 1.15 0.10 22.15
N GLU A 24 2.36 0.64 22.10
CA GLU A 24 2.86 1.60 23.11
C GLU A 24 2.38 3.04 22.87
N GLN A 25 1.94 3.38 21.65
CA GLN A 25 1.41 4.71 21.31
C GLN A 25 -0.11 4.85 21.51
N ALA A 26 -0.81 3.79 21.95
CA ALA A 26 -2.27 3.79 22.07
C ALA A 26 -2.73 3.23 23.43
N ARG A 27 -2.36 3.87 24.55
CA ARG A 27 -3.05 3.67 25.85
C ARG A 27 -3.10 4.94 26.72
N PRO A 28 -4.29 5.42 27.12
CA PRO A 28 -4.49 6.01 28.45
C PRO A 28 -4.50 4.88 29.51
N GLY A 29 -4.18 5.24 30.76
CA GLY A 29 -3.68 4.31 31.77
C GLY A 29 -4.66 3.39 32.50
N MET A 30 -4.08 2.78 33.55
CA MET A 30 -4.62 2.01 34.69
C MET A 30 -4.67 0.46 34.62
N THR A 31 -3.73 -0.12 35.37
CA THR A 31 -3.82 -1.17 36.41
C THR A 31 -4.47 -2.54 36.17
N GLY A 32 -3.66 -3.60 36.35
CA GLY A 32 -3.89 -4.63 37.39
C GLY A 32 -4.57 -5.95 36.97
N GLY A 33 -3.92 -7.09 37.28
CA GLY A 33 -4.57 -8.39 37.44
C GLY A 33 -3.88 -9.56 36.74
N ALA A 34 -3.00 -10.27 37.45
CA ALA A 34 -2.46 -11.57 37.03
C ALA A 34 -3.39 -12.70 37.51
N LEU A 35 -3.78 -13.61 36.61
CA LEU A 35 -4.38 -14.89 36.97
C LEU A 35 -3.76 -15.99 36.11
N SER A 36 -3.11 -16.94 36.79
CA SER A 36 -2.51 -18.15 36.24
C SER A 36 -3.54 -19.26 36.07
N PHE A 37 -3.48 -20.02 34.97
CA PHE A 37 -4.18 -21.30 34.82
C PHE A 37 -3.21 -22.43 34.44
N PRO A 38 -3.44 -23.67 34.92
CA PRO A 38 -2.45 -24.74 34.87
C PRO A 38 -2.39 -25.45 33.51
N LEU A 39 -1.17 -25.84 33.12
CA LEU A 39 -0.87 -26.66 31.95
C LEU A 39 -1.38 -28.10 32.16
N ARG A 40 -2.36 -28.53 31.34
CA ARG A 40 -2.60 -29.97 31.11
C ARG A 40 -1.80 -30.43 29.88
N ARG A 41 -0.85 -31.33 30.11
CA ARG A 41 -0.21 -32.14 29.07
C ARG A 41 -1.21 -33.20 28.61
N SER A 42 -1.63 -33.14 27.35
CA SER A 42 -2.24 -34.26 26.65
C SER A 42 -1.47 -34.52 25.37
N ALA A 43 -1.04 -35.77 25.20
CA ALA A 43 -0.38 -36.27 24.02
C ALA A 43 -1.31 -36.14 22.80
N LEU A 44 -0.83 -35.51 21.73
CA LEU A 44 -1.47 -35.52 20.43
C LEU A 44 -0.45 -36.00 19.40
N GLN A 45 -0.91 -37.01 18.66
CA GLN A 45 -0.25 -37.72 17.58
C GLN A 45 0.35 -36.77 16.54
N ALA A 46 1.42 -37.22 15.88
CA ALA A 46 2.08 -36.48 14.82
C ALA A 46 1.13 -36.27 13.63
N ILE A 47 0.49 -35.10 13.61
CA ILE A 47 -0.17 -34.54 12.42
C ILE A 47 0.96 -34.28 11.40
N PRO A 48 0.82 -34.69 10.13
CA PRO A 48 1.83 -34.39 9.12
C PRO A 48 1.95 -32.87 9.00
N MET A 49 3.13 -32.37 9.36
CA MET A 49 3.43 -30.94 9.39
C MET A 49 3.29 -30.38 7.97
N PRO A 50 2.51 -29.30 7.75
CA PRO A 50 2.56 -28.59 6.48
C PRO A 50 4.00 -28.12 6.28
N HIS A 51 4.49 -28.19 5.04
CA HIS A 51 5.82 -27.76 4.65
C HIS A 51 6.24 -26.50 5.41
N ARG A 52 7.33 -26.63 6.18
CA ARG A 52 7.91 -25.56 6.98
C ARG A 52 8.15 -24.36 6.07
N LEU A 53 7.36 -23.30 6.24
CA LEU A 53 7.65 -22.01 5.58
C LEU A 53 9.11 -21.64 5.88
N PRO A 54 9.86 -21.08 4.91
CA PRO A 54 11.24 -20.66 5.15
C PRO A 54 11.31 -19.77 6.40
N ALA A 55 12.38 -19.92 7.18
CA ALA A 55 12.54 -19.32 8.51
C ALA A 55 12.40 -17.79 8.54
N THR A 56 12.49 -17.15 7.39
CA THR A 56 12.15 -15.75 7.16
C THR A 56 11.41 -15.61 5.83
N PRO A 57 10.28 -14.89 5.78
CA PRO A 57 9.58 -14.63 4.53
C PRO A 57 10.46 -13.80 3.60
N HIS A 58 10.52 -14.19 2.33
CA HIS A 58 11.32 -13.52 1.31
C HIS A 58 10.42 -12.61 0.49
N ILE A 59 10.45 -11.33 0.83
CA ILE A 59 9.66 -10.28 0.19
C ILE A 59 10.64 -9.28 -0.43
N LEU A 60 10.46 -8.99 -1.72
CA LEU A 60 11.21 -7.98 -2.43
C LEU A 60 10.45 -6.66 -2.41
N PHE A 61 11.15 -5.58 -2.10
CA PHE A 61 10.65 -4.22 -2.20
C PHE A 61 11.40 -3.52 -3.32
N ALA A 62 10.68 -2.93 -4.27
CA ALA A 62 11.27 -2.23 -5.41
C ALA A 62 10.58 -0.90 -5.61
N GLY A 63 11.32 0.20 -5.46
CA GLY A 63 10.80 1.55 -5.64
C GLY A 63 11.28 2.19 -6.93
N ASP A 64 10.59 3.28 -7.29
CA ASP A 64 10.94 4.18 -8.39
C ASP A 64 11.22 3.48 -9.75
N PRO A 65 10.37 2.55 -10.24
CA PRO A 65 10.57 1.94 -11.55
C PRO A 65 10.58 2.96 -12.71
N HIS A 66 9.79 4.04 -12.59
CA HIS A 66 9.58 5.04 -13.62
C HIS A 66 9.30 4.40 -14.99
N GLY A 67 8.35 3.45 -15.02
CA GLY A 67 7.95 2.76 -16.25
C GLY A 67 8.91 1.66 -16.74
N ARG A 68 10.04 1.41 -16.06
CA ARG A 68 11.06 0.42 -16.46
C ARG A 68 11.05 -0.79 -15.55
N PHE A 69 10.68 -1.96 -16.06
CA PHE A 69 10.41 -3.16 -15.24
C PHE A 69 11.30 -4.36 -15.56
N GLU A 70 12.13 -4.27 -16.61
CA GLU A 70 12.96 -5.35 -17.13
C GLU A 70 13.86 -5.96 -16.05
N HIS A 71 14.43 -5.08 -15.22
CA HIS A 71 15.31 -5.46 -14.11
C HIS A 71 14.54 -6.23 -13.02
N LEU A 72 13.28 -5.91 -12.78
CA LEU A 72 12.45 -6.61 -11.79
C LEU A 72 12.18 -8.05 -12.23
N PHE A 73 11.87 -8.27 -13.50
CA PHE A 73 11.68 -9.63 -14.02
C PHE A 73 12.93 -10.49 -13.87
N ALA A 74 14.11 -9.93 -14.15
CA ALA A 74 15.38 -10.64 -14.00
C ALA A 74 15.63 -11.02 -12.53
N VAL A 75 15.44 -10.07 -11.61
CA VAL A 75 15.63 -10.29 -10.17
C VAL A 75 14.63 -11.32 -9.63
N VAL A 76 13.34 -11.20 -9.95
CA VAL A 76 12.30 -12.13 -9.48
C VAL A 76 12.53 -13.54 -10.00
N ARG A 77 12.93 -13.70 -11.27
CA ARG A 77 13.26 -15.02 -11.83
C ARG A 77 14.41 -15.69 -11.09
N ALA A 78 15.45 -14.93 -10.77
CA ALA A 78 16.63 -15.44 -10.06
C ALA A 78 16.33 -15.75 -8.59
N GLN A 79 15.60 -14.86 -7.92
CA GLN A 79 15.42 -14.91 -6.47
C GLN A 79 14.17 -15.67 -6.02
N ARG A 80 13.16 -15.80 -6.88
CA ARG A 80 11.88 -16.48 -6.61
C ARG A 80 11.24 -16.04 -5.28
N PRO A 81 11.10 -14.73 -5.01
CA PRO A 81 10.52 -14.25 -3.76
C PRO A 81 9.05 -14.67 -3.64
N GLN A 82 8.56 -14.77 -2.40
CA GLN A 82 7.14 -15.06 -2.14
C GLN A 82 6.24 -13.88 -2.51
N ALA A 83 6.76 -12.66 -2.38
CA ALA A 83 6.07 -11.45 -2.78
C ALA A 83 7.03 -10.38 -3.31
N LEU A 84 6.52 -9.55 -4.23
CA LEU A 84 7.10 -8.31 -4.72
C LEU A 84 6.17 -7.16 -4.34
N ILE A 85 6.73 -6.10 -3.78
CA ILE A 85 6.00 -4.88 -3.41
C ILE A 85 6.63 -3.71 -4.15
N LEU A 86 5.87 -3.13 -5.08
CA LEU A 86 6.26 -1.93 -5.83
C LEU A 86 5.99 -0.68 -5.00
N LEU A 87 6.99 0.19 -4.86
CA LEU A 87 6.98 1.34 -3.97
C LEU A 87 7.15 2.64 -4.73
N GLY A 88 6.03 3.31 -5.02
CA GLY A 88 6.06 4.63 -5.61
C GLY A 88 6.56 4.68 -7.05
N ASP A 89 6.21 5.78 -7.72
CA ASP A 89 6.68 6.19 -9.05
C ASP A 89 6.78 5.04 -10.05
N ILE A 90 5.71 4.23 -10.08
CA ILE A 90 5.61 3.00 -10.86
C ILE A 90 5.49 3.35 -12.34
N GLU A 91 4.67 4.36 -12.64
CA GLU A 91 4.38 4.90 -13.96
C GLU A 91 4.05 3.81 -14.97
N ALA A 92 3.15 2.89 -14.56
CA ALA A 92 2.78 1.74 -15.36
C ALA A 92 2.24 2.17 -16.74
N PRO A 93 2.86 1.74 -17.86
CA PRO A 93 2.46 2.17 -19.20
C PRO A 93 1.19 1.45 -19.71
N VAL A 94 0.88 0.30 -19.13
CA VAL A 94 -0.26 -0.58 -19.41
C VAL A 94 -0.83 -1.07 -18.07
N PRO A 95 -2.05 -1.64 -18.01
CA PRO A 95 -2.62 -2.15 -16.77
C PRO A 95 -1.61 -2.97 -15.97
N LEU A 96 -1.38 -2.59 -14.71
CA LEU A 96 -0.28 -3.17 -13.92
C LEU A 96 -0.43 -4.69 -13.77
N GLN A 97 -1.67 -5.18 -13.70
CA GLN A 97 -2.00 -6.59 -13.66
C GLN A 97 -1.43 -7.35 -14.88
N GLU A 98 -1.58 -6.79 -16.08
CA GLU A 98 -1.06 -7.41 -17.31
C GLU A 98 0.46 -7.40 -17.31
N LEU A 99 1.06 -6.28 -16.92
CA LEU A 99 2.51 -6.12 -16.84
C LEU A 99 3.14 -7.10 -15.84
N MET A 100 2.46 -7.35 -14.72
CA MET A 100 2.93 -8.21 -13.64
C MET A 100 2.53 -9.68 -13.79
N ALA A 101 1.69 -10.03 -14.77
CA ALA A 101 1.27 -11.41 -15.02
C ALA A 101 2.43 -12.41 -15.15
N PRO A 102 3.57 -12.10 -15.81
CA PRO A 102 4.73 -12.98 -15.84
C PRO A 102 5.36 -13.25 -14.46
N ILE A 103 5.24 -12.30 -13.52
CA ILE A 103 5.73 -12.44 -12.14
C ILE A 103 4.72 -13.23 -11.29
N GLU A 104 3.42 -13.00 -11.45
CA GLU A 104 2.39 -13.81 -10.79
C GLU A 104 2.42 -15.28 -11.24
N ALA A 105 2.68 -15.55 -12.53
CA ALA A 105 2.83 -16.90 -13.08
C ALA A 105 4.01 -17.68 -12.47
N LEU A 106 4.99 -16.94 -11.92
CA LEU A 106 6.11 -17.50 -11.18
C LEU A 106 5.72 -17.90 -9.73
N GLY A 107 4.52 -17.56 -9.27
CA GLY A 107 4.06 -17.80 -7.90
C GLY A 107 4.47 -16.70 -6.91
N THR A 108 4.97 -15.57 -7.41
CA THR A 108 5.30 -14.38 -6.62
C THR A 108 4.08 -13.47 -6.56
N GLN A 109 3.57 -13.20 -5.36
CA GLN A 109 2.47 -12.26 -5.18
C GLN A 109 2.92 -10.83 -5.43
N VAL A 110 2.19 -10.04 -6.21
CA VAL A 110 2.53 -8.64 -6.46
C VAL A 110 1.57 -7.72 -5.74
N TRP A 111 2.13 -6.76 -5.02
CA TRP A 111 1.43 -5.67 -4.37
C TRP A 111 2.07 -4.34 -4.75
N PHE A 112 1.35 -3.24 -4.57
CA PHE A 112 1.91 -1.92 -4.88
C PHE A 112 1.40 -0.84 -3.95
N ILE A 113 2.21 0.20 -3.81
CA ILE A 113 1.86 1.47 -3.17
C ILE A 113 2.12 2.57 -4.22
N PRO A 114 1.10 3.32 -4.67
CA PRO A 114 1.29 4.38 -5.65
C PRO A 114 2.12 5.53 -5.07
N GLY A 115 2.93 6.14 -5.91
CA GLY A 115 3.74 7.32 -5.62
C GLY A 115 3.14 8.60 -6.19
N ASN A 116 3.95 9.64 -6.27
CA ASN A 116 3.51 10.95 -6.71
C ASN A 116 3.40 11.04 -8.23
N HIS A 117 4.36 10.48 -8.96
CA HIS A 117 4.39 10.55 -10.42
C HIS A 117 3.34 9.63 -11.07
N ASP A 118 2.82 8.64 -10.33
CA ASP A 118 1.72 7.78 -10.78
C ASP A 118 0.42 8.55 -11.10
N THR A 119 0.28 9.77 -10.58
CA THR A 119 -0.88 10.64 -10.78
C THR A 119 -0.66 11.77 -11.78
N ASP A 120 0.55 11.91 -12.33
CA ASP A 120 0.85 12.97 -13.30
C ASP A 120 0.19 12.71 -14.66
N HIS A 121 -0.02 11.44 -14.99
CA HIS A 121 -0.68 11.01 -16.23
C HIS A 121 -1.92 10.17 -15.93
N ALA A 122 -3.06 10.53 -16.54
CA ALA A 122 -4.32 9.80 -16.36
C ALA A 122 -4.21 8.33 -16.80
N GLN A 123 -3.39 8.04 -17.81
CA GLN A 123 -3.12 6.67 -18.27
C GLN A 123 -2.42 5.84 -17.20
N SER A 124 -1.34 6.35 -16.60
CA SER A 124 -0.60 5.65 -15.55
C SER A 124 -1.48 5.39 -14.33
N TRP A 125 -2.29 6.38 -13.93
CA TRP A 125 -3.23 6.20 -12.84
C TRP A 125 -4.30 5.14 -13.17
N ALA A 126 -4.88 5.18 -14.37
CA ALA A 126 -5.86 4.18 -14.82
C ALA A 126 -5.27 2.77 -14.84
N ALA A 127 -4.01 2.62 -15.26
CA ALA A 127 -3.30 1.36 -15.26
C ALA A 127 -3.14 0.75 -13.86
N LEU A 128 -2.92 1.58 -12.82
CA LEU A 128 -2.90 1.12 -11.42
C LEU A 128 -4.30 0.82 -10.89
N GLN A 129 -5.28 1.68 -11.22
CA GLN A 129 -6.67 1.53 -10.80
C GLN A 129 -7.37 0.30 -11.40
N ALA A 130 -6.81 -0.29 -12.45
CA ALA A 130 -7.25 -1.58 -12.98
C ALA A 130 -6.97 -2.75 -12.02
N TRP A 131 -6.16 -2.56 -10.97
CA TRP A 131 -5.82 -3.61 -10.01
C TRP A 131 -5.97 -3.20 -8.53
N PRO A 132 -7.16 -2.73 -8.11
CA PRO A 132 -7.36 -2.09 -6.81
C PRO A 132 -7.15 -3.04 -5.62
N GLU A 133 -7.39 -4.34 -5.79
CA GLU A 133 -7.23 -5.35 -4.73
C GLU A 133 -5.77 -5.54 -4.30
N ARG A 134 -4.80 -5.23 -5.19
CA ARG A 134 -3.36 -5.26 -4.92
C ARG A 134 -2.77 -3.92 -4.47
N ASN A 135 -3.57 -2.87 -4.43
CA ASN A 135 -3.15 -1.58 -3.88
C ASN A 135 -3.13 -1.65 -2.35
N LEU A 136 -1.99 -1.35 -1.74
CA LEU A 136 -1.79 -1.32 -0.29
C LEU A 136 -2.04 0.06 0.33
N HIS A 137 -2.22 1.13 -0.46
CA HIS A 137 -2.48 2.47 0.08
C HIS A 137 -3.68 2.46 1.02
N GLY A 138 -3.47 2.95 2.25
CA GLY A 138 -4.50 3.05 3.28
C GLY A 138 -4.93 1.71 3.88
N ARG A 139 -4.22 0.62 3.57
CA ARG A 139 -4.59 -0.75 3.96
C ARG A 139 -3.49 -1.43 4.76
N VAL A 140 -3.91 -2.38 5.58
CA VAL A 140 -3.05 -3.33 6.27
C VAL A 140 -3.39 -4.72 5.77
N VAL A 141 -2.43 -5.42 5.15
CA VAL A 141 -2.64 -6.73 4.52
C VAL A 141 -1.55 -7.71 4.95
N ASP A 142 -1.92 -8.96 5.18
CA ASP A 142 -0.96 -10.04 5.43
C ASP A 142 -0.38 -10.56 4.09
N VAL A 143 0.91 -10.31 3.85
CA VAL A 143 1.66 -10.68 2.63
C VAL A 143 2.80 -11.62 3.01
N ALA A 144 2.79 -12.83 2.46
CA ALA A 144 3.78 -13.87 2.78
C ALA A 144 3.97 -14.11 4.31
N GLY A 145 2.90 -13.96 5.09
CA GLY A 145 2.93 -14.11 6.55
C GLY A 145 3.46 -12.90 7.34
N VAL A 146 3.69 -11.77 6.66
CA VAL A 146 4.07 -10.48 7.26
C VAL A 146 2.90 -9.51 7.14
N ARG A 147 2.58 -8.80 8.21
CA ARG A 147 1.54 -7.76 8.17
C ARG A 147 2.14 -6.47 7.62
N ILE A 148 1.62 -5.97 6.49
CA ILE A 148 2.16 -4.81 5.80
C ILE A 148 1.12 -3.72 5.74
N ALA A 149 1.48 -2.54 6.26
CA ALA A 149 0.70 -1.32 6.16
C ALA A 149 1.26 -0.44 5.03
N GLY A 150 0.43 -0.08 4.06
CA GLY A 150 0.82 0.80 2.96
C GLY A 150 0.26 2.21 3.12
N LEU A 151 1.12 3.21 2.93
CA LEU A 151 0.71 4.59 2.84
C LEU A 151 1.39 5.21 1.62
N GLY A 152 0.62 5.34 0.53
CA GLY A 152 1.06 5.96 -0.72
C GLY A 152 0.41 7.32 -0.98
N GLY A 153 0.62 7.86 -2.18
CA GLY A 153 0.02 9.12 -2.62
C GLY A 153 0.78 10.36 -2.16
N ILE A 154 0.23 11.53 -2.52
CA ILE A 154 0.85 12.84 -2.25
C ILE A 154 0.10 13.57 -1.15
N PHE A 155 0.80 14.03 -0.11
CA PHE A 155 0.28 15.05 0.79
C PHE A 155 0.40 16.45 0.17
N HIS A 156 -0.67 16.89 -0.47
CA HIS A 156 -0.73 18.20 -1.12
C HIS A 156 -1.35 19.24 -0.18
N GLY A 157 -0.70 20.40 0.01
CA GLY A 157 -1.13 21.39 1.01
C GLY A 157 -2.56 21.92 0.81
N GLU A 158 -3.02 22.03 -0.45
CA GLU A 158 -4.42 22.37 -0.77
C GLU A 158 -5.44 21.31 -0.31
N ILE A 159 -5.02 20.06 -0.11
CA ILE A 159 -5.88 18.95 0.26
C ILE A 159 -5.68 18.67 1.74
N TRP A 160 -4.47 18.22 2.07
CA TRP A 160 -4.03 17.96 3.42
C TRP A 160 -2.52 17.70 3.47
N ARG A 161 -1.88 18.20 4.53
CA ARG A 161 -0.49 17.95 4.86
C ARG A 161 -0.35 17.57 6.34
N PRO A 162 0.31 16.45 6.68
CA PRO A 162 0.45 16.01 8.06
C PRO A 162 1.35 16.92 8.90
N ASP A 163 2.25 17.67 8.26
CA ASP A 163 3.16 18.65 8.86
C ASP A 163 2.55 20.05 9.03
N GLY A 164 1.35 20.29 8.46
CA GLY A 164 0.67 21.58 8.51
C GLY A 164 -0.38 21.68 9.63
N PRO A 165 -0.68 22.90 10.11
CA PRO A 165 -1.79 23.10 11.04
C PRO A 165 -3.13 22.96 10.29
N GLY A 166 -3.81 21.81 10.44
CA GLY A 166 -5.19 21.67 9.97
C GLY A 166 -5.64 20.25 9.68
N MET A 167 -6.96 20.04 9.83
CA MET A 167 -7.65 18.88 9.24
C MET A 167 -7.66 19.00 7.70
N PRO A 168 -7.87 17.90 6.96
CA PRO A 168 -8.05 17.96 5.52
C PRO A 168 -9.10 19.00 5.11
N GLN A 169 -8.83 19.81 4.07
CA GLN A 169 -9.76 20.83 3.58
C GLN A 169 -11.08 20.20 3.10
N PHE A 170 -10.99 18.99 2.55
CA PHE A 170 -12.13 18.21 2.09
C PHE A 170 -12.13 16.84 2.78
N ALA A 171 -13.29 16.45 3.32
CA ALA A 171 -13.44 15.18 4.04
C ALA A 171 -13.48 13.95 3.11
N SER A 172 -13.72 14.15 1.81
CA SER A 172 -13.82 13.09 0.81
C SER A 172 -13.53 13.61 -0.60
N LEU A 173 -13.22 12.70 -1.52
CA LEU A 173 -13.11 13.03 -2.94
C LEU A 173 -14.42 13.63 -3.47
N GLN A 174 -15.57 13.11 -3.04
CA GLN A 174 -16.87 13.63 -3.46
C GLN A 174 -17.06 15.09 -3.01
N ALA A 175 -16.72 15.43 -1.77
CA ALA A 175 -16.80 16.81 -1.28
C ALA A 175 -15.91 17.77 -2.10
N TYR A 176 -14.74 17.29 -2.52
CA TYR A 176 -13.86 18.05 -3.39
C TYR A 176 -14.42 18.20 -4.82
N LEU A 177 -14.99 17.13 -5.39
CA LEU A 177 -15.64 17.19 -6.69
C LEU A 177 -16.84 18.16 -6.70
N ASP A 178 -17.66 18.14 -5.65
CA ASP A 178 -18.79 19.06 -5.50
C ASP A 178 -18.30 20.52 -5.41
N HIS A 179 -17.23 20.77 -4.66
CA HIS A 179 -16.58 22.07 -4.60
C HIS A 179 -16.08 22.56 -5.97
N LEU A 180 -15.44 21.68 -6.75
CA LEU A 180 -14.97 22.00 -8.10
C LEU A 180 -16.11 22.22 -9.09
N ARG A 181 -17.20 21.45 -8.97
CA ARG A 181 -18.36 21.54 -9.86
C ARG A 181 -19.02 22.92 -9.80
N LEU A 182 -19.06 23.54 -8.62
CA LEU A 182 -19.58 24.90 -8.43
C LEU A 182 -18.72 25.99 -9.09
N ARG A 183 -17.47 25.68 -9.47
CA ARG A 183 -16.48 26.64 -10.01
C ARG A 183 -16.05 26.32 -11.44
N THR A 184 -16.69 25.34 -12.08
CA THR A 184 -16.35 24.88 -13.42
C THR A 184 -17.56 25.05 -14.33
N HIS A 185 -17.34 25.59 -15.53
CA HIS A 185 -18.40 25.70 -16.52
C HIS A 185 -18.92 24.28 -16.89
N PRO A 186 -20.24 24.06 -17.07
CA PRO A 186 -20.79 22.73 -17.32
C PRO A 186 -20.13 21.96 -18.47
N ASN A 187 -19.77 22.65 -19.55
CA ASN A 187 -19.12 22.03 -20.72
C ASN A 187 -17.70 21.52 -20.44
N ASP A 188 -17.02 22.09 -19.44
CA ASP A 188 -15.63 21.74 -19.11
C ASP A 188 -15.56 20.68 -18.00
N TRP A 189 -16.71 20.32 -17.41
CA TRP A 189 -16.76 19.47 -16.23
C TRP A 189 -16.16 18.08 -16.49
N ALA A 190 -16.45 17.47 -17.64
CA ALA A 190 -15.91 16.15 -17.99
C ALA A 190 -14.37 16.16 -18.04
N VAL A 191 -13.78 17.22 -18.60
CA VAL A 191 -12.32 17.41 -18.65
C VAL A 191 -11.77 17.69 -17.25
N ARG A 192 -12.45 18.54 -16.48
CA ARG A 192 -12.03 18.91 -15.12
C ARG A 192 -11.98 17.73 -14.16
N GLN A 193 -12.91 16.78 -14.28
CA GLN A 193 -12.93 15.55 -13.49
C GLN A 193 -11.68 14.68 -13.70
N GLN A 194 -11.07 14.75 -14.88
CA GLN A 194 -9.87 13.97 -15.22
C GLN A 194 -8.57 14.77 -15.04
N SER A 195 -8.66 15.99 -14.51
CA SER A 195 -7.49 16.83 -14.32
C SER A 195 -6.51 16.20 -13.32
N PRO A 196 -5.20 16.40 -13.47
CA PRO A 196 -4.18 15.90 -12.54
C PRO A 196 -4.47 16.29 -11.08
N ARG A 197 -5.11 17.45 -10.86
CA ARG A 197 -5.49 17.92 -9.52
C ARG A 197 -6.58 17.05 -8.87
N VAL A 198 -7.53 16.52 -9.64
CA VAL A 198 -8.54 15.57 -9.15
C VAL A 198 -7.90 14.21 -8.90
N ILE A 199 -7.08 13.73 -9.84
CA ILE A 199 -6.37 12.46 -9.71
C ILE A 199 -5.49 12.45 -8.44
N LYS A 200 -4.75 13.54 -8.19
CA LYS A 200 -3.97 13.72 -6.96
C LYS A 200 -4.83 13.67 -5.69
N HIS A 201 -6.03 14.22 -5.73
CA HIS A 201 -6.98 14.11 -4.61
C HIS A 201 -7.51 12.69 -4.42
N CYS A 202 -7.74 11.94 -5.50
CA CYS A 202 -8.11 10.52 -5.39
C CYS A 202 -7.00 9.71 -4.70
N SER A 203 -5.74 9.99 -5.02
CA SER A 203 -4.59 9.24 -4.51
C SER A 203 -4.21 9.54 -3.05
N SER A 204 -4.67 10.68 -2.51
CA SER A 204 -4.28 11.19 -1.19
C SER A 204 -5.26 10.81 -0.08
N LEU A 205 -6.49 10.42 -0.43
CA LEU A 205 -7.48 10.00 0.53
C LEU A 205 -7.56 8.48 0.62
N VAL A 206 -7.39 7.99 1.84
CA VAL A 206 -7.73 6.61 2.19
C VAL A 206 -9.24 6.46 2.05
N SER A 207 -9.70 5.72 1.02
CA SER A 207 -11.09 5.28 0.95
C SER A 207 -11.40 4.47 2.20
N ARG A 208 -12.32 4.98 3.02
CA ARG A 208 -12.83 4.29 4.22
C ARG A 208 -13.71 3.11 3.84
#